data_AF-F6WFD9-F1
#
_entry.id   AF-F6WFD9-F1
#
_cell.length_a   1.000
_cell.length_b   1.000
_cell.length_c   1.000
_cell.angle_alpha   90.00
_cell.angle_beta   90.00
_cell.angle_gamma   90.00
#
_symmetry.space_group_name_H-M   'P 1'
#
loop_
_entity.id
_entity.type
_entity.pdbx_description
1 polymer ?
#
loop_
_entity_poly.entity_id
_entity_poly.type
_entity_poly.pdbx_seq_one_letter_code
_entity_poly.pdbx_strand_id
1 'polypeptide(L)'
;MFTVRLSSMFVLLCFLYTCVLVDGSDKKETDVLNTCLSSKHHKTQPGPEDNLFKCSAWLNNSCCTNYTAQYVHGDGQPLYNLNFSHCAPMSDKCRNHFTNNNCFYECSPYLGPWITPQKLSYRHERMYKVPLCASQCNAWWQDCKDESTCVENWSTGFKWDKSGNHCPRNTVCRPFTSVYHNASHFCETVWGPDDFVVTPDHNYCMKLSFTGPNPNVEVAYHYALKKHLIKGTAVPPYSEPPKIPPLQVQGTIFSVVIGSIIIIVVIALLIFVGLKRYRGTLFHHQGVPMRFRNLLRSSRQSAMVTRSDPGAEMSFMQYEEEEEEDNPEMNGSLRLDL
;
A
#
# COMPACT_ATOMS: atom_id res chain seq x y z
N MET A 1 -35.28 11.33 46.22
CA MET A 1 -34.75 12.36 45.30
C MET A 1 -33.23 12.56 45.41
N PHE A 2 -32.63 12.53 46.60
CA PHE A 2 -31.17 12.70 46.78
C PHE A 2 -30.30 11.61 46.13
N THR A 3 -30.71 10.34 46.21
CA THR A 3 -29.96 9.19 45.68
C THR A 3 -29.72 9.24 44.16
N VAL A 4 -30.67 9.76 43.39
CA VAL A 4 -30.57 9.87 41.91
C VAL A 4 -29.52 10.91 41.49
N ARG A 5 -29.34 11.99 42.27
CA ARG A 5 -28.34 13.03 41.96
C ARG A 5 -26.91 12.56 42.16
N LEU A 6 -26.66 11.70 43.16
CA LEU A 6 -25.34 11.15 43.41
C LEU A 6 -24.87 10.23 42.28
N SER A 7 -25.76 9.35 41.78
CA SER A 7 -25.48 8.47 40.64
C SER A 7 -25.14 9.24 39.36
N SER A 8 -25.85 10.36 39.10
CA SER A 8 -25.57 11.23 37.95
C SER A 8 -24.19 11.88 38.03
N MET A 9 -23.76 12.32 39.22
CA MET A 9 -22.40 12.86 39.44
C MET A 9 -21.31 11.82 39.19
N PHE A 10 -21.50 10.57 39.64
CA PHE A 10 -20.55 9.48 39.38
C PHE A 10 -20.46 9.14 37.88
N VAL A 11 -21.58 9.11 37.15
CA VAL A 11 -21.56 8.88 35.70
C VAL A 11 -20.84 10.02 34.96
N LEU A 12 -21.07 11.28 35.33
CA LEU A 12 -20.35 12.44 34.78
C LEU A 12 -18.85 12.40 35.09
N LEU A 13 -18.45 12.05 36.32
CA LEU A 13 -17.05 11.91 36.70
C LEU A 13 -16.36 10.74 35.96
N CYS A 14 -17.05 9.60 35.77
CA CYS A 14 -16.55 8.51 34.95
C CYS A 14 -16.40 8.92 33.48
N PHE A 15 -17.38 9.63 32.90
CA PHE A 15 -17.29 10.14 31.52
C PHE A 15 -16.12 11.12 31.35
N LEU A 16 -15.94 12.04 32.29
CA LEU A 16 -14.80 12.98 32.27
C LEU A 16 -13.47 12.25 32.44
N TYR A 17 -13.39 11.23 33.31
CA TYR A 17 -12.20 10.41 33.48
C TYR A 17 -11.87 9.60 32.20
N THR A 18 -12.88 9.08 31.49
CA THR A 18 -12.66 8.44 30.18
C THR A 18 -12.26 9.44 29.10
N CYS A 19 -12.81 10.66 29.07
CA CYS A 19 -12.42 11.68 28.09
C CYS A 19 -10.96 12.13 28.27
N VAL A 20 -10.49 12.30 29.51
CA VAL A 20 -9.10 12.69 29.81
C VAL A 20 -8.07 11.63 29.40
N LEU A 21 -8.49 10.37 29.21
CA LEU A 21 -7.63 9.28 28.72
C LEU A 21 -7.66 9.11 27.17
N VAL A 22 -8.42 9.93 26.44
CA VAL A 22 -8.54 9.83 24.97
C VAL A 22 -7.64 10.83 24.21
N ASP A 23 -7.22 11.93 24.84
CA ASP A 23 -6.25 12.87 24.25
C ASP A 23 -4.80 12.38 24.41
N GLY A 24 -4.51 11.31 23.68
CA GLY A 24 -3.18 10.73 23.53
C GLY A 24 -3.09 10.02 22.18
N SER A 25 -2.81 10.78 21.12
CA SER A 25 -2.51 10.25 19.78
C SER A 25 -1.12 9.60 19.74
N ASP A 26 -0.93 8.55 20.56
CA ASP A 26 0.14 7.58 20.36
C ASP A 26 -0.16 6.88 19.03
N LYS A 27 0.44 7.36 17.93
CA LYS A 27 0.53 6.56 16.70
C LYS A 27 1.15 5.22 17.08
N LYS A 28 0.51 4.11 16.69
CA LYS A 28 1.02 2.79 17.02
C LYS A 28 2.36 2.62 16.30
N GLU A 29 3.31 1.93 16.92
CA GLU A 29 4.68 1.78 16.38
C GLU A 29 4.69 1.22 14.94
N THR A 30 3.74 0.34 14.61
CA THR A 30 3.50 -0.16 13.25
C THR A 30 3.20 0.95 12.24
N ASP A 31 2.46 1.97 12.65
CA ASP A 31 1.92 3.03 11.79
C ASP A 31 3.01 4.07 11.40
N VAL A 32 4.20 3.92 11.98
CA VAL A 32 5.40 4.74 11.69
C VAL A 32 6.50 3.88 11.07
N LEU A 33 6.74 2.66 11.58
CA LEU A 33 7.86 1.82 11.14
C LEU A 33 7.55 0.94 9.92
N ASN A 34 6.28 0.64 9.66
CA ASN A 34 5.87 -0.24 8.57
C ASN A 34 4.56 0.29 7.98
N THR A 35 4.67 1.38 7.23
CA THR A 35 3.53 2.16 6.74
C THR A 35 3.74 2.62 5.31
N CYS A 36 2.64 2.80 4.57
CA CYS A 36 2.67 3.26 3.19
C CYS A 36 2.27 4.73 3.08
N LEU A 37 2.89 5.43 2.14
CA LEU A 37 2.55 6.81 1.83
C LEU A 37 1.14 6.92 1.25
N SER A 38 0.32 7.85 1.72
CA SER A 38 -0.98 8.15 1.12
C SER A 38 -0.83 8.97 -0.18
N SER A 39 -0.56 8.26 -1.27
CA SER A 39 -0.33 8.81 -2.61
C SER A 39 -0.99 7.94 -3.69
N LYS A 40 -0.82 8.31 -4.97
CA LYS A 40 -1.60 7.84 -6.12
C LYS A 40 -1.59 6.31 -6.35
N HIS A 41 -0.47 5.63 -6.10
CA HIS A 41 -0.25 4.22 -6.52
C HIS A 41 0.21 3.29 -5.40
N HIS A 42 0.21 3.78 -4.16
CA HIS A 42 0.57 3.03 -2.96
C HIS A 42 -0.59 2.15 -2.47
N LYS A 43 -0.26 0.98 -1.93
CA LYS A 43 -1.17 0.14 -1.13
C LYS A 43 -1.51 0.84 0.18
N THR A 44 -2.67 0.54 0.75
CA THR A 44 -3.09 1.04 2.07
C THR A 44 -2.20 0.53 3.22
N GLN A 45 -1.61 -0.66 3.07
CA GLN A 45 -0.71 -1.27 4.07
C GLN A 45 0.42 -2.04 3.37
N PRO A 46 1.60 -2.19 4.00
CA PRO A 46 2.66 -3.01 3.47
C PRO A 46 2.30 -4.50 3.46
N GLY A 47 2.87 -5.23 2.52
CA GLY A 47 2.79 -6.70 2.47
C GLY A 47 3.65 -7.29 1.36
N PRO A 48 3.87 -8.61 1.36
CA PRO A 48 4.59 -9.28 0.28
C PRO A 48 3.85 -9.17 -1.06
N GLU A 49 4.61 -9.30 -2.15
CA GLU A 49 4.12 -9.36 -3.52
C GLU A 49 4.79 -10.53 -4.25
N ASP A 50 4.10 -11.16 -5.21
CA ASP A 50 4.64 -12.35 -5.89
C ASP A 50 5.73 -12.03 -6.93
N ASN A 51 5.67 -10.83 -7.53
CA ASN A 51 6.65 -10.32 -8.47
C ASN A 51 6.67 -8.78 -8.44
N LEU A 52 7.86 -8.19 -8.45
CA LEU A 52 8.07 -6.74 -8.51
C LEU A 52 9.08 -6.31 -9.60
N PHE A 53 9.41 -7.19 -10.56
CA PHE A 53 10.31 -6.88 -11.69
C PHE A 53 11.64 -6.24 -11.24
N LYS A 54 11.91 -4.99 -11.69
CA LYS A 54 13.10 -4.20 -11.30
C LYS A 54 13.08 -3.77 -9.82
N CYS A 55 11.92 -3.77 -9.17
CA CYS A 55 11.73 -3.49 -7.75
C CYS A 55 11.72 -4.77 -6.87
N SER A 56 12.40 -5.84 -7.28
CA SER A 56 12.44 -7.11 -6.54
C SER A 56 13.13 -7.04 -5.17
N ALA A 57 13.93 -6.01 -4.88
CA ALA A 57 14.53 -5.81 -3.56
C ALA A 57 13.48 -5.54 -2.44
N TRP A 58 12.25 -5.18 -2.81
CA TRP A 58 11.13 -4.92 -1.87
C TRP A 58 10.12 -6.09 -1.77
N LEU A 59 10.34 -7.21 -2.48
CA LEU A 59 9.38 -8.31 -2.68
C LEU A 59 8.70 -8.82 -1.39
N ASN A 60 9.48 -9.00 -0.33
CA ASN A 60 9.00 -9.60 0.93
C ASN A 60 8.05 -8.69 1.73
N ASN A 61 8.12 -7.37 1.50
CA ASN A 61 7.32 -6.38 2.23
C ASN A 61 7.39 -5.03 1.50
N SER A 62 6.38 -4.75 0.66
CA SER A 62 6.32 -3.55 -0.19
C SER A 62 5.06 -2.72 0.06
N CYS A 63 5.12 -1.44 -0.34
CA CYS A 63 3.97 -0.55 -0.49
C CYS A 63 3.45 -0.41 -1.93
N CYS A 64 4.14 -1.00 -2.90
CA CYS A 64 3.73 -1.01 -4.31
C CYS A 64 3.09 -2.35 -4.68
N THR A 65 2.26 -2.35 -5.71
CA THR A 65 1.74 -3.60 -6.30
C THR A 65 2.66 -4.10 -7.42
N ASN A 66 2.50 -5.37 -7.81
CA ASN A 66 3.05 -5.94 -9.04
C ASN A 66 2.82 -5.03 -10.28
N TYR A 67 1.58 -4.50 -10.46
CA TYR A 67 1.26 -3.53 -11.52
C TYR A 67 2.07 -2.23 -11.38
N THR A 68 2.14 -1.65 -10.17
CA THR A 68 2.94 -0.45 -9.92
C THR A 68 4.41 -0.69 -10.31
N ALA A 69 5.00 -1.81 -9.88
CA ALA A 69 6.41 -2.11 -10.16
C ALA A 69 6.69 -2.47 -11.63
N GLN A 70 5.71 -2.97 -12.37
CA GLN A 70 5.79 -3.17 -13.83
C GLN A 70 5.88 -1.85 -14.59
N TYR A 71 5.27 -0.79 -14.08
CA TYR A 71 5.07 0.47 -14.80
C TYR A 71 5.81 1.67 -14.20
N VAL A 72 6.53 1.53 -13.07
CA VAL A 72 7.30 2.64 -12.49
C VAL A 72 8.64 2.92 -13.21
N HIS A 73 8.92 2.22 -14.31
CA HIS A 73 10.20 2.28 -15.03
C HIS A 73 10.04 2.61 -16.53
N GLY A 74 11.07 3.22 -17.13
CA GLY A 74 11.09 3.60 -18.55
C GLY A 74 10.49 4.98 -18.83
N ASP A 75 10.56 5.40 -20.10
CA ASP A 75 10.04 6.69 -20.58
C ASP A 75 8.55 6.59 -20.94
N GLY A 76 7.80 7.69 -20.72
CA GLY A 76 6.38 7.78 -21.02
C GLY A 76 5.52 6.82 -20.18
N GLN A 77 6.03 6.37 -19.03
CA GLN A 77 5.47 5.21 -18.36
C GLN A 77 4.04 5.45 -17.79
N PRO A 78 3.15 4.44 -17.74
CA PRO A 78 1.71 4.65 -17.49
C PRO A 78 1.31 5.30 -16.16
N LEU A 79 2.12 5.22 -15.10
CA LEU A 79 1.78 5.73 -13.77
C LEU A 79 1.82 7.26 -13.70
N TYR A 80 2.80 7.87 -14.37
CA TYR A 80 3.06 9.32 -14.33
C TYR A 80 3.25 9.99 -15.70
N ASN A 81 3.28 9.24 -16.80
CA ASN A 81 3.58 9.71 -18.15
C ASN A 81 4.92 10.48 -18.25
N LEU A 82 5.90 10.10 -17.41
CA LEU A 82 7.19 10.78 -17.32
C LEU A 82 8.20 10.14 -18.28
N ASN A 83 8.79 10.98 -19.12
CA ASN A 83 9.88 10.73 -20.03
C ASN A 83 11.19 11.31 -19.43
N PHE A 84 12.12 10.42 -19.08
CA PHE A 84 13.46 10.78 -18.64
C PHE A 84 14.32 11.29 -19.82
N SER A 85 14.07 10.80 -21.04
CA SER A 85 14.73 11.19 -22.29
C SER A 85 14.16 12.48 -22.93
N HIS A 86 13.69 13.44 -22.14
CA HIS A 86 13.02 14.67 -22.60
C HIS A 86 13.93 15.67 -23.34
N CYS A 87 15.25 15.46 -23.32
CA CYS A 87 16.25 16.28 -24.02
C CYS A 87 17.07 15.50 -25.05
N ALA A 88 17.42 14.27 -24.72
CA ALA A 88 18.13 13.30 -25.56
C ALA A 88 17.86 11.89 -24.97
N PRO A 89 18.12 10.80 -25.71
CA PRO A 89 18.03 9.44 -25.17
C PRO A 89 18.94 9.26 -23.94
N MET A 90 18.35 9.06 -22.77
CA MET A 90 19.09 8.85 -21.52
C MET A 90 19.73 7.45 -21.48
N SER A 91 20.97 7.35 -21.00
CA SER A 91 21.67 6.07 -20.85
C SER A 91 21.01 5.15 -19.81
N ASP A 92 21.15 3.83 -20.00
CA ASP A 92 20.59 2.83 -19.09
C ASP A 92 21.16 2.94 -17.67
N LYS A 93 22.42 3.39 -17.51
CA LYS A 93 23.02 3.59 -16.19
C LYS A 93 22.28 4.67 -15.41
N CYS A 94 22.12 5.85 -16.00
CA CYS A 94 21.38 6.94 -15.37
C CYS A 94 19.90 6.55 -15.11
N ARG A 95 19.25 5.96 -16.13
CA ARG A 95 17.86 5.48 -16.07
C ARG A 95 17.60 4.45 -14.98
N ASN A 96 18.56 3.57 -14.70
CA ASN A 96 18.44 2.57 -13.64
C ASN A 96 18.46 3.23 -12.24
N HIS A 97 19.16 4.34 -12.04
CA HIS A 97 19.08 5.08 -10.76
C HIS A 97 17.73 5.77 -10.57
N PHE A 98 17.18 6.41 -11.61
CA PHE A 98 15.80 6.92 -11.59
C PHE A 98 14.79 5.79 -11.32
N THR A 99 15.02 4.60 -11.89
CA THR A 99 14.19 3.40 -11.61
C THR A 99 14.31 2.95 -10.15
N ASN A 100 15.52 2.87 -9.59
CA ASN A 100 15.74 2.52 -8.18
C ASN A 100 15.08 3.54 -7.23
N ASN A 101 15.16 4.83 -7.57
CA ASN A 101 14.52 5.90 -6.82
C ASN A 101 12.98 5.77 -6.85
N ASN A 102 12.41 5.52 -8.03
CA ASN A 102 10.98 5.24 -8.21
C ASN A 102 10.54 4.01 -7.42
N CYS A 103 11.25 2.88 -7.51
CA CYS A 103 10.99 1.70 -6.70
C CYS A 103 11.06 2.01 -5.19
N PHE A 104 12.05 2.78 -4.73
CA PHE A 104 12.15 3.20 -3.34
C PHE A 104 10.94 4.03 -2.90
N TYR A 105 10.51 4.97 -3.73
CA TYR A 105 9.37 5.84 -3.44
C TYR A 105 8.03 5.09 -3.41
N GLU A 106 7.74 4.22 -4.38
CA GLU A 106 6.50 3.43 -4.43
C GLU A 106 6.49 2.27 -3.43
N CYS A 107 7.63 1.56 -3.29
CA CYS A 107 7.66 0.27 -2.62
C CYS A 107 8.16 0.29 -1.18
N SER A 108 8.85 1.32 -0.70
CA SER A 108 9.44 1.32 0.65
C SER A 108 8.39 1.55 1.76
N PRO A 109 8.17 0.59 2.69
CA PRO A 109 7.31 0.79 3.86
C PRO A 109 8.01 1.49 5.03
N TYR A 110 9.28 1.87 4.84
CA TYR A 110 10.19 2.40 5.87
C TYR A 110 10.33 3.93 5.82
N LEU A 111 9.41 4.61 5.12
CA LEU A 111 9.42 6.07 4.94
C LEU A 111 8.71 6.85 6.06
N GLY A 112 7.96 6.18 6.95
CA GLY A 112 7.08 6.81 7.94
C GLY A 112 7.67 7.97 8.76
N PRO A 113 8.93 7.94 9.22
CA PRO A 113 9.54 9.07 9.93
C PRO A 113 9.70 10.36 9.10
N TRP A 114 9.49 10.31 7.78
CA TRP A 114 9.61 11.43 6.84
C TRP A 114 8.34 11.66 6.03
N ILE A 115 7.25 10.96 6.33
CA ILE A 115 5.95 11.24 5.76
C ILE A 115 5.42 12.55 6.34
N THR A 116 5.05 13.48 5.46
CA THR A 116 4.41 14.75 5.81
C THR A 116 3.14 14.96 4.97
N PRO A 117 2.05 15.51 5.55
CA PRO A 117 0.86 15.87 4.78
C PRO A 117 1.16 16.83 3.63
N GLN A 118 0.45 16.65 2.51
CA GLN A 118 0.49 17.51 1.35
C GLN A 118 -0.94 17.82 0.87
N LYS A 119 -1.21 19.07 0.51
CA LYS A 119 -2.55 19.52 0.08
C LYS A 119 -2.71 19.47 -1.45
N LEU A 120 -2.51 18.29 -2.05
CA LEU A 120 -2.82 18.05 -3.47
C LEU A 120 -3.98 17.06 -3.61
N SER A 121 -4.75 17.18 -4.69
CA SER A 121 -5.94 16.36 -4.94
C SER A 121 -5.65 14.88 -5.19
N TYR A 122 -4.45 14.56 -5.68
CA TYR A 122 -4.00 13.20 -6.04
C TYR A 122 -2.85 12.68 -5.16
N ARG A 123 -2.40 13.46 -4.18
CA ARG A 123 -1.28 13.14 -3.28
C ARG A 123 -1.51 13.83 -1.94
N HIS A 124 -1.92 13.06 -0.94
CA HIS A 124 -2.25 13.58 0.39
C HIS A 124 -1.02 13.62 1.31
N GLU A 125 0.06 12.92 0.94
CA GLU A 125 1.31 12.90 1.67
C GLU A 125 2.53 12.87 0.72
N ARG A 126 3.66 13.42 1.19
CA ARG A 126 4.98 13.27 0.55
C ARG A 126 6.05 12.79 1.52
N MET A 127 7.13 12.27 0.96
CA MET A 127 8.39 12.17 1.70
C MET A 127 9.03 13.55 1.86
N TYR A 128 9.69 13.81 2.98
CA TYR A 128 10.33 15.10 3.26
C TYR A 128 11.60 14.94 4.09
N LYS A 129 12.74 15.34 3.51
CA LYS A 129 14.10 15.28 4.07
C LYS A 129 14.54 13.88 4.47
N VAL A 130 14.30 12.92 3.57
CA VAL A 130 14.79 11.54 3.71
C VAL A 130 16.33 11.54 3.63
N PRO A 131 17.06 10.97 4.60
CA PRO A 131 18.52 11.00 4.62
C PRO A 131 19.07 10.03 3.56
N LEU A 132 19.37 10.48 2.35
CA LEU A 132 19.93 9.63 1.30
C LEU A 132 21.42 9.39 1.55
N CYS A 133 21.88 8.14 1.51
CA CYS A 133 23.31 7.85 1.67
C CYS A 133 24.15 8.54 0.58
N ALA A 134 25.25 9.18 0.99
CA ALA A 134 26.15 9.89 0.09
C ALA A 134 26.72 8.99 -1.01
N SER A 135 27.07 7.73 -0.73
CA SER A 135 27.47 6.76 -1.77
C SER A 135 26.42 6.55 -2.86
N GLN A 136 25.15 6.44 -2.49
CA GLN A 136 24.02 6.23 -3.41
C GLN A 136 23.83 7.46 -4.30
N CYS A 137 23.83 8.65 -3.69
CA CYS A 137 23.71 9.92 -4.41
C CYS A 137 24.91 10.16 -5.35
N ASN A 138 26.14 9.89 -4.88
CA ASN A 138 27.34 10.04 -5.69
C ASN A 138 27.34 9.06 -6.88
N ALA A 139 26.92 7.81 -6.70
CA ALA A 139 26.81 6.85 -7.80
C ALA A 139 25.79 7.33 -8.86
N TRP A 140 24.60 7.76 -8.41
CA TRP A 140 23.57 8.31 -9.29
C TRP A 140 24.08 9.53 -10.07
N TRP A 141 24.73 10.47 -9.40
CA TRP A 141 25.35 11.62 -10.05
C TRP A 141 26.41 11.23 -11.08
N GLN A 142 27.35 10.34 -10.74
CA GLN A 142 28.44 9.98 -11.66
C GLN A 142 27.94 9.31 -12.94
N ASP A 143 26.88 8.50 -12.86
CA ASP A 143 26.25 7.87 -14.03
C ASP A 143 25.32 8.81 -14.82
N CYS A 144 24.92 9.97 -14.28
CA CYS A 144 24.01 10.93 -14.92
C CYS A 144 24.63 12.29 -15.32
N LYS A 145 25.82 12.66 -14.82
CA LYS A 145 26.39 14.02 -14.97
C LYS A 145 26.55 14.51 -16.43
N ASP A 146 26.73 13.57 -17.36
CA ASP A 146 26.94 13.82 -18.79
C ASP A 146 25.63 13.76 -19.60
N GLU A 147 24.51 13.39 -18.96
CA GLU A 147 23.16 13.47 -19.51
C GLU A 147 22.71 14.93 -19.64
N SER A 148 21.60 15.18 -20.34
CA SER A 148 21.07 16.55 -20.53
C SER A 148 19.66 16.73 -19.98
N THR A 149 19.39 17.89 -19.40
CA THR A 149 18.04 18.33 -18.99
C THR A 149 17.83 19.82 -19.28
N CYS A 150 16.57 20.23 -19.30
CA CYS A 150 16.12 21.61 -19.50
C CYS A 150 15.48 22.22 -18.24
N VAL A 151 15.30 21.44 -17.17
CA VAL A 151 14.74 21.88 -15.88
C VAL A 151 15.52 21.26 -14.73
N GLU A 152 15.67 22.02 -13.65
CA GLU A 152 16.40 21.57 -12.44
C GLU A 152 15.50 20.69 -11.55
N ASN A 153 14.26 21.12 -11.32
CA ASN A 153 13.25 20.40 -10.53
C ASN A 153 12.26 19.71 -11.48
N TRP A 154 12.27 18.39 -11.51
CA TRP A 154 11.47 17.54 -12.40
C TRP A 154 10.05 17.32 -11.87
N SER A 155 9.82 17.53 -10.57
CA SER A 155 8.48 17.48 -9.96
C SER A 155 7.58 18.66 -10.36
N THR A 156 8.16 19.84 -10.68
CA THR A 156 7.36 21.05 -10.99
C THR A 156 7.83 21.88 -12.19
N GLY A 157 9.02 21.64 -12.74
CA GLY A 157 9.60 22.47 -13.79
C GLY A 157 9.03 22.22 -15.19
N PHE A 158 8.61 20.99 -15.49
CA PHE A 158 8.12 20.60 -16.81
C PHE A 158 6.77 21.22 -17.19
N LYS A 159 6.50 21.29 -18.50
CA LYS A 159 5.14 21.39 -19.05
C LYS A 159 4.60 20.00 -19.35
N TRP A 160 3.29 19.80 -19.23
CA TRP A 160 2.65 18.49 -19.35
C TRP A 160 1.51 18.54 -20.37
N ASP A 161 1.46 17.54 -21.23
CA ASP A 161 0.32 17.27 -22.12
C ASP A 161 0.05 15.75 -22.24
N LYS A 162 -0.78 15.34 -23.21
CA LYS A 162 -1.14 13.93 -23.41
C LYS A 162 0.05 13.03 -23.74
N SER A 163 1.12 13.58 -24.32
CA SER A 163 2.34 12.86 -24.71
C SER A 163 3.44 12.85 -23.63
N GLY A 164 3.19 13.50 -22.48
CA GLY A 164 4.07 13.46 -21.31
C GLY A 164 4.59 14.82 -20.88
N ASN A 165 5.78 14.81 -20.25
CA ASN A 165 6.50 16.01 -19.86
C ASN A 165 7.39 16.56 -20.99
N HIS A 166 7.43 17.88 -21.08
CA HIS A 166 8.18 18.63 -22.08
C HIS A 166 8.95 19.79 -21.45
N CYS A 167 10.05 20.16 -22.09
CA CYS A 167 10.80 21.36 -21.76
C CYS A 167 9.92 22.62 -21.94
N PRO A 168 9.87 23.54 -20.96
CA PRO A 168 9.16 24.80 -21.13
C PRO A 168 9.72 25.63 -22.30
N ARG A 169 8.86 26.40 -22.98
CA ARG A 169 9.30 27.33 -24.03
C ARG A 169 10.42 28.24 -23.51
N ASN A 170 11.40 28.51 -24.37
CA ASN A 170 12.61 29.30 -24.07
C ASN A 170 13.58 28.68 -23.05
N THR A 171 13.37 27.43 -22.61
CA THR A 171 14.45 26.63 -21.99
C THR A 171 15.29 25.95 -23.07
N VAL A 172 16.52 25.58 -22.71
CA VAL A 172 17.46 24.88 -23.60
C VAL A 172 18.03 23.70 -22.84
N CYS A 173 18.09 22.54 -23.49
CA CYS A 173 18.74 21.35 -22.93
C CYS A 173 20.23 21.62 -22.69
N ARG A 174 20.71 21.32 -21.49
CA ARG A 174 22.09 21.50 -21.04
C ARG A 174 22.57 20.25 -20.30
N PRO A 175 23.88 19.96 -20.28
CA PRO A 175 24.43 18.88 -19.46
C PRO A 175 24.03 19.03 -18.00
N PHE A 176 23.83 17.92 -17.29
CA PHE A 176 23.51 17.91 -15.86
C PHE A 176 24.56 18.69 -15.05
N THR A 177 25.85 18.62 -15.40
CA THR A 177 26.93 19.46 -14.82
C THR A 177 26.73 20.98 -14.92
N SER A 178 25.91 21.45 -15.87
CA SER A 178 25.58 22.87 -16.04
C SER A 178 24.30 23.30 -15.32
N VAL A 179 23.52 22.34 -14.80
CA VAL A 179 22.27 22.56 -14.06
C VAL A 179 22.49 22.29 -12.57
N TYR A 180 23.17 21.19 -12.23
CA TYR A 180 23.46 20.79 -10.85
C TYR A 180 24.95 20.96 -10.54
N HIS A 181 25.25 21.74 -9.49
CA HIS A 181 26.63 22.06 -9.11
C HIS A 181 27.47 20.88 -8.61
N ASN A 182 26.83 19.87 -8.01
CA ASN A 182 27.47 18.67 -7.47
C ASN A 182 26.40 17.58 -7.21
N ALA A 183 26.83 16.40 -6.76
CA ALA A 183 25.95 15.27 -6.46
C ALA A 183 24.85 15.63 -5.45
N SER A 184 25.18 16.27 -4.33
CA SER A 184 24.18 16.65 -3.33
C SER A 184 23.12 17.58 -3.91
N HIS A 185 23.53 18.61 -4.65
CA HIS A 185 22.61 19.53 -5.31
C HIS A 185 21.71 18.83 -6.34
N PHE A 186 22.21 17.80 -7.01
CA PHE A 186 21.39 16.97 -7.89
C PHE A 186 20.34 16.17 -7.10
N CYS A 187 20.76 15.38 -6.11
CA CYS A 187 19.87 14.48 -5.37
C CYS A 187 18.84 15.21 -4.49
N GLU A 188 19.16 16.41 -4.00
CA GLU A 188 18.30 17.23 -3.13
C GLU A 188 17.30 18.10 -3.91
N THR A 189 17.54 18.33 -5.21
CA THR A 189 16.75 19.26 -6.04
C THR A 189 16.01 18.60 -7.21
N VAL A 190 16.49 17.45 -7.74
CA VAL A 190 15.89 16.81 -8.94
C VAL A 190 14.40 16.51 -8.79
N TRP A 191 13.94 16.04 -7.63
CA TRP A 191 12.51 15.82 -7.34
C TRP A 191 11.84 16.99 -6.60
N GLY A 192 12.47 18.16 -6.69
CA GLY A 192 12.12 19.36 -5.95
C GLY A 192 12.75 19.40 -4.57
N PRO A 193 12.77 20.59 -3.95
CA PRO A 193 13.45 20.79 -2.68
C PRO A 193 12.86 19.91 -1.58
N ASP A 194 13.73 19.54 -0.65
CA ASP A 194 13.41 18.83 0.58
C ASP A 194 12.82 17.41 0.39
N ASP A 195 12.92 16.74 -0.76
CA ASP A 195 12.56 15.30 -0.84
C ASP A 195 13.66 14.45 -0.14
N PHE A 196 14.92 14.67 -0.51
CA PHE A 196 16.10 14.08 0.15
C PHE A 196 16.96 15.12 0.89
N VAL A 197 17.83 14.63 1.77
CA VAL A 197 19.01 15.32 2.31
C VAL A 197 20.18 14.34 2.25
N VAL A 198 21.28 14.70 1.62
CA VAL A 198 22.43 13.80 1.47
C VAL A 198 23.19 13.68 2.78
N THR A 199 23.34 12.43 3.23
CA THR A 199 23.83 12.06 4.55
C THR A 199 25.06 11.17 4.42
N PRO A 200 26.17 11.44 5.13
CA PRO A 200 27.38 10.61 5.05
C PRO A 200 27.10 9.16 5.45
N ASP A 201 27.69 8.20 4.73
CA ASP A 201 27.44 6.75 4.89
C ASP A 201 27.76 6.16 6.27
N HIS A 202 28.54 6.86 7.10
CA HIS A 202 28.81 6.49 8.50
C HIS A 202 27.70 6.92 9.48
N ASN A 203 26.60 7.47 8.97
CA ASN A 203 25.38 7.77 9.72
C ASN A 203 24.22 6.91 9.18
N TYR A 204 23.13 6.83 9.94
CA TYR A 204 21.91 6.20 9.45
C TYR A 204 21.38 6.95 8.22
N CYS A 205 21.37 6.28 7.07
CA CYS A 205 20.93 6.84 5.80
C CYS A 205 20.24 5.75 4.97
N MET A 206 19.23 6.16 4.22
CA MET A 206 18.44 5.32 3.33
C MET A 206 19.22 4.97 2.07
N LYS A 207 19.05 3.72 1.62
CA LYS A 207 19.56 3.21 0.35
C LYS A 207 18.41 2.98 -0.62
N LEU A 208 18.57 3.50 -1.84
CA LEU A 208 17.61 3.32 -2.95
C LEU A 208 17.79 1.94 -3.60
N SER A 209 19.01 1.40 -3.57
CA SER A 209 19.33 0.07 -4.09
C SER A 209 20.21 -0.70 -3.10
N PHE A 210 19.89 -1.98 -2.88
CA PHE A 210 20.56 -2.87 -1.95
C PHE A 210 20.36 -4.33 -2.37
N THR A 211 21.19 -5.23 -1.82
CA THR A 211 21.09 -6.68 -1.99
C THR A 211 21.02 -7.36 -0.62
N GLY A 212 20.27 -8.46 -0.53
CA GLY A 212 20.04 -9.15 0.74
C GLY A 212 18.98 -8.46 1.62
N PRO A 213 19.09 -8.55 2.97
CA PRO A 213 18.14 -7.91 3.88
C PRO A 213 18.04 -6.40 3.66
N ASN A 214 16.83 -5.85 3.82
CA ASN A 214 16.58 -4.43 3.59
C ASN A 214 17.27 -3.58 4.69
N PRO A 215 18.25 -2.73 4.36
CA PRO A 215 19.00 -1.95 5.37
C PRO A 215 18.18 -0.77 5.93
N ASN A 216 17.08 -0.40 5.26
CA ASN A 216 16.29 0.78 5.61
C ASN A 216 15.44 0.59 6.87
N VAL A 217 15.26 -0.65 7.35
CA VAL A 217 14.51 -0.96 8.59
C VAL A 217 15.17 -0.31 9.81
N GLU A 218 16.49 -0.46 9.94
CA GLU A 218 17.28 0.10 11.04
C GLU A 218 17.30 1.64 11.01
N VAL A 219 17.38 2.20 9.81
CA VAL A 219 17.34 3.65 9.56
C VAL A 219 15.99 4.24 9.98
N ALA A 220 14.88 3.61 9.57
CA ALA A 220 13.55 4.03 9.99
C ALA A 220 13.37 3.96 11.52
N TYR A 221 13.84 2.88 12.15
CA TYR A 221 13.80 2.71 13.60
C TYR A 221 14.58 3.81 14.35
N HIS A 222 15.84 4.06 13.96
CA HIS A 222 16.66 5.13 14.54
C HIS A 222 15.96 6.50 14.46
N TYR A 223 15.43 6.86 13.29
CA TYR A 223 14.79 8.17 13.11
C TYR A 223 13.40 8.27 13.73
N ALA A 224 12.64 7.18 13.84
CA ALA A 224 11.38 7.16 14.58
C ALA A 224 11.61 7.48 16.07
N LEU A 225 12.62 6.86 16.69
CA LEU A 225 13.04 7.17 18.06
C LEU A 225 13.55 8.62 18.20
N LYS A 226 14.46 9.03 17.31
CA LYS A 226 15.07 10.38 17.32
C LYS A 226 14.06 11.50 17.12
N LYS A 227 12.95 11.24 16.42
CA LYS A 227 11.83 12.19 16.23
C LYS A 227 10.69 12.01 17.25
N HIS A 228 10.87 11.14 18.26
CA HIS A 228 9.87 10.82 19.28
C HIS A 228 8.52 10.33 18.71
N LEU A 229 8.55 9.65 17.56
CA LEU A 229 7.36 9.10 16.91
C LEU A 229 6.96 7.72 17.46
N ILE A 230 7.89 7.06 18.16
CA ILE A 230 7.68 5.77 18.85
C ILE A 230 8.37 5.82 20.22
N LYS A 231 7.95 4.95 21.15
CA LYS A 231 8.53 4.83 22.49
C LYS A 231 9.79 3.97 22.47
N GLY A 232 10.84 4.41 23.17
CA GLY A 232 12.06 3.63 23.37
C GLY A 232 13.01 4.32 24.35
N THR A 233 14.01 3.59 24.84
CA THR A 233 14.86 4.02 25.96
C THR A 233 16.17 4.69 25.52
N ALA A 234 16.65 4.45 24.29
CA ALA A 234 17.84 5.09 23.74
C ALA A 234 17.79 5.14 22.21
N VAL A 235 18.35 6.18 21.60
CA VAL A 235 18.61 6.25 20.17
C VAL A 235 19.95 5.55 19.89
N PRO A 236 20.01 4.46 19.10
CA PRO A 236 21.24 3.72 18.88
C PRO A 236 22.24 4.51 18.01
N PRO A 237 23.56 4.41 18.27
CA PRO A 237 24.60 4.94 17.38
C PRO A 237 24.74 4.07 16.13
N TYR A 238 25.29 4.61 15.03
CA TYR A 238 25.40 3.88 13.76
C TYR A 238 26.27 2.60 13.84
N SER A 239 27.24 2.59 14.75
CA SER A 239 28.12 1.45 15.01
C SER A 239 27.42 0.26 15.70
N GLU A 240 26.20 0.43 16.21
CA GLU A 240 25.45 -0.58 16.95
C GLU A 240 24.04 -0.73 16.36
N PRO A 241 23.79 -1.74 15.51
CA PRO A 241 22.50 -1.88 14.84
C PRO A 241 21.36 -2.11 15.84
N PRO A 242 20.18 -1.50 15.65
CA PRO A 242 19.06 -1.62 16.56
C PRO A 242 18.56 -3.06 16.69
N LYS A 243 18.26 -3.46 17.92
CA LYS A 243 17.44 -4.67 18.18
C LYS A 243 15.99 -4.36 17.84
N ILE A 244 15.65 -4.43 16.56
CA ILE A 244 14.29 -4.22 16.04
C ILE A 244 13.36 -5.23 16.74
N PRO A 245 12.33 -4.78 17.48
CA PRO A 245 11.35 -5.70 18.06
C PRO A 245 10.61 -6.44 16.92
N PRO A 246 10.28 -7.74 17.07
CA PRO A 246 9.55 -8.46 16.05
C PRO A 246 8.23 -7.75 15.79
N LEU A 247 7.99 -7.39 14.53
CA LEU A 247 6.81 -6.63 14.12
C LEU A 247 5.56 -7.41 14.56
N GLN A 248 4.81 -6.90 15.54
CA GLN A 248 3.60 -7.57 16.02
C GLN A 248 2.50 -7.46 14.96
N VAL A 249 2.51 -8.41 14.02
CA VAL A 249 1.36 -8.70 13.16
C VAL A 249 0.17 -8.92 14.09
N GLN A 250 -0.89 -8.16 13.85
CA GLN A 250 -1.95 -7.92 14.83
C GLN A 250 -2.86 -9.14 14.98
N GLY A 251 -2.39 -10.14 15.73
CA GLY A 251 -3.08 -11.41 16.02
C GLY A 251 -4.45 -11.25 16.69
N THR A 252 -4.79 -10.03 17.12
CA THR A 252 -6.14 -9.61 17.53
C THR A 252 -7.20 -9.95 16.48
N ILE A 253 -6.91 -9.83 15.18
CA ILE A 253 -7.88 -10.16 14.11
C ILE A 253 -8.20 -11.65 14.11
N PHE A 254 -7.18 -12.53 14.13
CA PHE A 254 -7.37 -13.98 14.21
C PHE A 254 -8.12 -14.38 15.48
N SER A 255 -7.78 -13.80 16.64
CA SER A 255 -8.47 -14.08 17.90
C SER A 255 -9.94 -13.67 17.90
N VAL A 256 -10.29 -12.54 17.28
CA VAL A 256 -11.69 -12.07 17.17
C VAL A 256 -12.48 -12.91 16.16
N VAL A 257 -11.87 -13.29 15.02
CA VAL A 257 -12.51 -14.18 14.03
C VAL A 257 -12.73 -15.59 14.61
N ILE A 258 -11.74 -16.18 15.27
CA ILE A 258 -11.88 -17.48 15.95
C ILE A 258 -12.91 -17.40 17.08
N GLY A 259 -12.88 -16.34 17.90
CA GLY A 259 -13.84 -16.13 18.99
C GLY A 259 -15.29 -16.01 18.49
N SER A 260 -15.52 -15.25 17.43
CA SER A 260 -16.85 -15.09 16.81
C SER A 260 -17.36 -16.38 16.15
N ILE A 261 -16.48 -17.15 15.47
CA ILE A 261 -16.83 -18.48 14.95
C ILE A 261 -17.25 -19.43 16.10
N ILE A 262 -16.49 -19.46 17.20
CA ILE A 262 -16.82 -20.29 18.38
C ILE A 262 -18.17 -19.90 18.96
N ILE A 263 -18.45 -18.59 19.11
CA ILE A 263 -19.74 -18.10 19.62
C ILE A 263 -20.90 -18.52 18.71
N ILE A 264 -20.74 -18.41 17.38
CA ILE A 264 -21.75 -18.85 16.40
C ILE A 264 -22.04 -20.36 16.54
N VAL A 265 -21.00 -21.19 16.65
CA VAL A 265 -21.14 -22.65 16.84
C VAL A 265 -21.85 -22.98 18.16
N VAL A 266 -21.51 -22.32 19.26
CA VAL A 266 -22.17 -22.51 20.57
C VAL A 266 -23.65 -22.12 20.50
N ILE A 267 -23.99 -21.00 19.87
CA ILE A 267 -25.38 -20.55 19.69
C ILE A 267 -26.17 -21.57 18.84
N ALA A 268 -25.60 -22.06 17.73
CA ALA A 268 -26.23 -23.06 16.88
C ALA A 268 -26.50 -24.38 17.63
N LEU A 269 -25.56 -24.84 18.47
CA LEU A 269 -25.73 -26.02 19.31
C LEU A 269 -26.82 -25.82 20.38
N LEU A 270 -26.88 -24.66 21.04
CA LEU A 270 -27.92 -24.34 22.01
C LEU A 270 -29.32 -24.30 21.37
N ILE A 271 -29.44 -23.72 20.17
CA ILE A 271 -30.69 -23.72 19.38
C ILE A 271 -31.07 -25.17 19.02
N PHE A 272 -30.14 -25.98 18.54
CA PHE A 272 -30.41 -27.37 18.18
C PHE A 272 -30.86 -28.23 19.38
N VAL A 273 -30.21 -28.08 20.53
CA VAL A 273 -30.62 -28.75 21.79
C VAL A 273 -31.98 -28.24 22.26
N GLY A 274 -32.25 -26.94 22.18
CA GLY A 274 -33.55 -26.34 22.49
C GLY A 274 -34.68 -26.89 21.62
N LEU A 275 -34.47 -26.96 20.29
CA LEU A 275 -35.43 -27.54 19.34
C LEU A 275 -35.66 -29.03 19.59
N LYS A 276 -34.60 -29.79 19.92
CA LYS A 276 -34.71 -31.21 20.27
C LYS A 276 -35.50 -31.43 21.57
N ARG A 277 -35.32 -30.55 22.56
CA ARG A 277 -36.08 -30.54 23.81
C ARG A 277 -37.54 -30.17 23.57
N TYR A 278 -37.82 -29.16 22.76
CA TYR A 278 -39.19 -28.76 22.36
C TYR A 278 -39.93 -29.88 21.64
N ARG A 279 -39.28 -30.56 20.69
CA ARG A 279 -39.82 -31.77 20.04
C ARG A 279 -40.10 -32.91 21.02
N GLY A 280 -39.24 -33.11 22.03
CA GLY A 280 -39.45 -34.10 23.09
C GLY A 280 -40.65 -33.82 23.98
N THR A 281 -40.94 -32.54 24.28
CA THR A 281 -42.07 -32.16 25.14
C THR A 281 -43.43 -32.26 24.42
N LEU A 282 -43.47 -32.07 23.09
CA LEU A 282 -44.72 -32.09 22.33
C LEU A 282 -45.34 -33.50 22.16
N PHE A 283 -44.55 -34.56 22.33
CA PHE A 283 -44.98 -35.94 22.07
C PHE A 283 -45.53 -36.69 23.29
N HIS A 284 -45.52 -36.11 24.50
CA HIS A 284 -45.87 -36.85 25.72
C HIS A 284 -47.30 -36.61 26.25
N HIS A 285 -48.12 -35.79 25.59
CA HIS A 285 -49.52 -35.55 25.98
C HIS A 285 -50.48 -35.59 24.79
N GLN A 286 -50.89 -36.80 24.38
CA GLN A 286 -52.29 -37.17 24.08
C GLN A 286 -52.37 -38.64 23.66
N GLY A 287 -53.16 -39.44 24.40
CA GLY A 287 -53.54 -40.79 24.00
C GLY A 287 -55.03 -40.85 23.68
N VAL A 288 -55.40 -41.23 22.45
CA VAL A 288 -56.77 -41.49 21.97
C VAL A 288 -56.70 -42.64 20.94
N PRO A 289 -57.67 -43.58 20.88
CA PRO A 289 -57.48 -44.90 20.25
C PRO A 289 -57.96 -45.04 18.78
N MET A 290 -57.73 -46.23 18.20
CA MET A 290 -58.07 -46.61 16.82
C MET A 290 -59.56 -46.58 16.45
N ARG A 291 -59.89 -45.91 15.33
CA ARG A 291 -60.92 -46.21 14.28
C ARG A 291 -60.99 -44.96 13.34
N PHE A 292 -61.36 -44.99 12.06
CA PHE A 292 -61.95 -46.01 11.18
C PHE A 292 -61.38 -45.88 9.73
N ARG A 293 -61.82 -46.76 8.82
CA ARG A 293 -61.37 -46.99 7.44
C ARG A 293 -61.46 -45.82 6.42
N ASN A 294 -60.56 -45.92 5.43
CA ASN A 294 -60.71 -45.61 3.98
C ASN A 294 -61.04 -44.18 3.51
N LEU A 295 -60.16 -43.64 2.66
CA LEU A 295 -60.49 -43.33 1.27
C LEU A 295 -59.23 -43.40 0.37
N LEU A 296 -59.38 -43.95 -0.84
CA LEU A 296 -58.31 -44.15 -1.82
C LEU A 296 -58.20 -42.93 -2.75
N ARG A 297 -56.98 -42.47 -3.06
CA ARG A 297 -56.45 -42.53 -4.45
C ARG A 297 -54.98 -42.07 -4.58
N SER A 298 -54.20 -42.96 -5.21
CA SER A 298 -53.11 -42.74 -6.18
C SER A 298 -52.66 -41.28 -6.44
N SER A 299 -51.37 -40.94 -6.55
CA SER A 299 -50.28 -41.73 -7.17
C SER A 299 -48.90 -41.14 -6.84
N ARG A 300 -47.87 -41.99 -6.63
CA ARG A 300 -46.65 -42.07 -7.46
C ARG A 300 -45.62 -43.04 -6.87
N GLN A 301 -44.89 -43.71 -7.76
CA GLN A 301 -44.01 -44.83 -7.44
C GLN A 301 -42.58 -44.40 -7.06
N SER A 302 -41.99 -45.20 -6.17
CA SER A 302 -40.60 -45.68 -6.17
C SER A 302 -39.44 -44.73 -6.50
N ALA A 303 -38.57 -44.52 -5.52
CA ALA A 303 -37.16 -44.15 -5.72
C ALA A 303 -36.24 -45.28 -5.22
N MET A 304 -35.30 -45.74 -6.06
CA MET A 304 -34.18 -46.63 -5.71
C MET A 304 -33.11 -46.55 -6.84
N VAL A 305 -31.78 -46.55 -6.58
CA VAL A 305 -31.05 -46.34 -5.30
C VAL A 305 -29.54 -45.98 -5.41
N THR A 306 -28.91 -46.00 -6.59
CA THR A 306 -27.44 -46.25 -6.74
C THR A 306 -26.87 -45.63 -8.03
N ARG A 307 -25.58 -45.22 -8.20
CA ARG A 307 -24.43 -44.84 -7.33
C ARG A 307 -23.26 -44.41 -8.27
N SER A 308 -22.23 -43.73 -7.73
CA SER A 308 -20.83 -43.58 -8.24
C SER A 308 -20.55 -42.82 -9.56
N ASP A 309 -19.80 -41.70 -9.44
CA ASP A 309 -18.45 -41.42 -9.97
C ASP A 309 -17.95 -42.06 -11.29
N PRO A 310 -16.94 -41.46 -11.98
CA PRO A 310 -16.67 -40.01 -12.14
C PRO A 310 -16.20 -39.61 -13.57
N GLY A 311 -16.17 -38.29 -13.84
CA GLY A 311 -15.28 -37.68 -14.84
C GLY A 311 -15.84 -37.45 -16.25
N ALA A 312 -15.66 -36.23 -16.76
CA ALA A 312 -15.53 -35.90 -18.19
C ALA A 312 -14.97 -34.47 -18.37
N GLU A 313 -13.90 -34.38 -19.18
CA GLU A 313 -13.61 -33.34 -20.18
C GLU A 313 -13.80 -31.85 -19.84
N MET A 314 -12.67 -31.14 -19.78
CA MET A 314 -12.56 -29.69 -19.92
C MET A 314 -12.34 -29.36 -21.40
N SER A 315 -13.39 -28.96 -22.12
CA SER A 315 -13.30 -28.54 -23.52
C SER A 315 -12.80 -27.10 -23.65
N PHE A 316 -12.01 -26.86 -24.70
CA PHE A 316 -11.50 -25.55 -25.08
C PHE A 316 -12.64 -24.54 -25.32
N MET A 317 -12.40 -23.28 -24.95
CA MET A 317 -13.14 -22.14 -25.48
C MET A 317 -12.15 -21.32 -26.31
N GLN A 318 -12.28 -21.41 -27.64
CA GLN A 318 -11.56 -20.54 -28.57
C GLN A 318 -12.18 -19.14 -28.50
N TYR A 319 -11.35 -18.11 -28.53
CA TYR A 319 -11.75 -16.77 -28.93
C TYR A 319 -11.34 -16.60 -30.38
N GLU A 320 -12.29 -16.25 -31.24
CA GLU A 320 -12.04 -15.93 -32.65
C GLU A 320 -11.58 -14.46 -32.78
N GLU A 321 -10.66 -14.24 -33.71
CA GLU A 321 -10.23 -12.91 -34.17
C GLU A 321 -11.23 -12.40 -35.22
N GLU A 322 -11.61 -11.13 -35.14
CA GLU A 322 -12.11 -10.38 -36.30
C GLU A 322 -11.29 -9.09 -36.43
N GLU A 323 -10.43 -9.06 -37.45
CA GLU A 323 -9.88 -7.83 -38.02
C GLU A 323 -10.88 -7.26 -39.05
N GLU A 324 -11.08 -5.94 -39.11
CA GLU A 324 -11.38 -5.28 -40.38
C GLU A 324 -10.87 -3.83 -40.38
N GLU A 325 -10.63 -3.29 -41.58
CA GLU A 325 -9.69 -2.19 -41.84
C GLU A 325 -10.30 -0.78 -41.99
N ASP A 326 -9.39 0.20 -41.90
CA ASP A 326 -9.28 1.41 -42.74
C ASP A 326 -9.96 2.76 -42.37
N ASN A 327 -9.34 3.79 -42.96
CA ASN A 327 -9.34 5.24 -42.74
C ASN A 327 -10.42 5.94 -43.63
N PRO A 328 -10.51 7.29 -43.82
CA PRO A 328 -9.77 8.41 -43.22
C PRO A 328 -10.60 9.68 -42.82
N GLU A 329 -9.87 10.68 -42.31
CA GLU A 329 -10.15 12.13 -42.31
C GLU A 329 -11.51 12.70 -41.85
N MET A 330 -11.48 13.56 -40.81
CA MET A 330 -12.28 14.79 -40.86
C MET A 330 -11.58 15.99 -40.18
N ASN A 331 -11.51 17.08 -40.93
CA ASN A 331 -10.93 18.37 -40.51
C ASN A 331 -11.94 19.15 -39.66
N GLY A 332 -11.55 19.62 -38.46
CA GLY A 332 -12.49 20.13 -37.45
C GLY A 332 -11.93 21.25 -36.58
N SER A 333 -11.93 22.47 -37.09
CA SER A 333 -11.58 23.69 -36.35
C SER A 333 -12.50 23.91 -35.14
N LEU A 334 -11.93 24.07 -33.95
CA LEU A 334 -12.65 24.68 -32.83
C LEU A 334 -11.72 25.54 -31.95
N ARG A 335 -11.71 26.81 -32.33
CA ARG A 335 -11.30 27.97 -31.53
C ARG A 335 -12.18 28.03 -30.28
N LEU A 336 -11.58 28.16 -29.09
CA LEU A 336 -12.28 28.63 -27.90
C LEU A 336 -11.34 29.56 -27.13
N ASP A 337 -11.81 30.78 -26.90
CA ASP A 337 -11.17 31.81 -26.11
C ASP A 337 -11.43 31.61 -24.60
N LEU A 338 -10.59 32.28 -23.78
CA LEU A 338 -10.55 32.35 -22.30
C LEU A 338 -9.76 31.23 -21.57
#